data_AF-C7RCZ1-F1
#
_entry.id   AF-C7RCZ1-F1
#
_cell.length_a   1.000
_cell.length_b   1.000
_cell.length_c   1.000
_cell.angle_alpha   90.00
_cell.angle_beta   90.00
_cell.angle_gamma   90.00
#
_symmetry.space_group_name_H-M   'P 1'
#
loop_
_entity.id
_entity.type
_entity.pdbx_description
1 polymer ?
#
loop_
_entity_poly.entity_id
_entity_poly.type
_entity_poly.pdbx_seq_one_letter_code
_entity_poly.pdbx_strand_id
1 'polypeptide(L)'
;MGSPFLFEPALSTIIDIVMAKNTVQKGTVSKSTGSISSDLLAEALKATVDGIVISEITGDDCQIIFVNPAFELLTGYTANEVIGNDYWFYIEGTEEQPELEVLREAVINQESCRVTFRNHKKSGEPFWTELSISPVFSAHDQLTHYIAVQKDVTERVEKEQSIQERHESLLSLKDELQELASRDSLTGLHNRRYFGQELDRLWAVHQRLEATMAVIFIDIDSFKLYNDHYGHLEGDKALKAVAEKISESFSRKADLVARFGGEEFVVVATLENGVDCLLQHLEQLRQSIIDLKIENQYSAVSPYLTISTGVCYGIPPYDSSSSLFTRDADIAMYQAKKTGRNRIEVVSYEPDEKAALKPAS
;
A
#
# COMPACT_ATOMS: atom_id res chain seq x y z
N MET A 1 -70.31 -14.26 1.70
CA MET A 1 -70.21 -15.69 2.10
C MET A 1 -69.14 -16.34 1.22
N GLY A 2 -68.15 -16.99 1.84
CA GLY A 2 -67.05 -17.74 1.21
C GLY A 2 -65.90 -16.85 0.73
N SER A 3 -64.63 -16.96 1.17
CA SER A 3 -63.93 -17.97 1.99
C SER A 3 -62.75 -17.29 2.71
N PRO A 4 -62.57 -17.46 4.04
CA PRO A 4 -61.27 -17.32 4.68
C PRO A 4 -60.44 -18.60 4.46
N PHE A 5 -59.13 -18.59 4.75
CA PHE A 5 -58.14 -19.68 4.60
C PHE A 5 -57.58 -19.86 3.18
N LEU A 6 -56.26 -19.73 2.96
CA LEU A 6 -55.22 -20.69 3.36
C LEU A 6 -53.86 -20.00 3.66
N PHE A 7 -53.74 -19.26 4.77
CA PHE A 7 -52.47 -18.62 5.21
C PHE A 7 -51.89 -19.24 6.50
N GLU A 8 -52.60 -20.15 7.17
CA GLU A 8 -52.20 -20.69 8.47
C GLU A 8 -51.17 -21.84 8.47
N PRO A 9 -51.11 -22.78 7.49
CA PRO A 9 -50.24 -23.95 7.63
C PRO A 9 -48.74 -23.62 7.64
N ALA A 10 -48.28 -22.79 6.68
CA ALA A 10 -46.87 -22.46 6.53
C ALA A 10 -46.31 -21.65 7.70
N LEU A 11 -47.05 -20.64 8.18
CA LEU A 11 -46.66 -19.85 9.34
C LEU A 11 -46.66 -20.69 10.62
N SER A 12 -47.68 -21.54 10.82
CA SER A 12 -47.76 -22.47 11.95
C SER A 12 -46.55 -23.39 12.02
N THR A 13 -46.12 -23.97 10.88
CA THR A 13 -44.97 -24.87 10.81
C THR A 13 -43.65 -24.14 11.13
N ILE A 14 -43.48 -22.90 10.68
CA ILE A 14 -42.30 -22.08 10.98
C ILE A 14 -42.26 -21.69 12.47
N ILE A 15 -43.41 -21.37 13.06
CA ILE A 15 -43.55 -21.04 14.48
C ILE A 15 -43.18 -22.24 15.36
N ASP A 16 -43.66 -23.43 15.02
CA ASP A 16 -43.33 -24.65 15.77
C ASP A 16 -41.83 -24.97 15.71
N ILE A 17 -41.16 -24.70 14.59
CA ILE A 17 -39.72 -24.93 14.42
C ILE A 17 -38.87 -23.90 15.19
N VAL A 18 -39.27 -22.62 15.21
CA VAL A 18 -38.58 -21.56 15.99
C VAL A 18 -38.79 -21.77 17.50
N MET A 19 -39.97 -22.23 17.92
CA MET A 19 -40.31 -22.45 19.33
C MET A 19 -39.73 -23.75 19.90
N ALA A 20 -39.54 -24.80 19.07
CA ALA A 20 -38.91 -26.05 19.50
C ALA A 20 -37.46 -25.87 20.01
N LYS A 21 -36.73 -24.85 19.53
CA LYS A 21 -35.35 -24.57 19.98
C LYS A 21 -35.23 -23.91 21.36
N ASN A 22 -36.30 -23.36 21.93
CA ASN A 22 -36.26 -22.69 23.25
C ASN A 22 -36.42 -23.64 24.46
N THR A 23 -36.61 -24.95 24.23
CA THR A 23 -36.88 -25.90 25.34
C THR A 23 -35.62 -26.64 25.85
N VAL A 24 -34.45 -26.44 25.24
CA VAL A 24 -33.20 -27.12 25.65
C VAL A 24 -32.14 -26.13 26.13
N GLN A 25 -32.45 -25.38 27.20
CA GLN A 25 -31.44 -24.86 28.13
C GLN A 25 -32.08 -24.66 29.50
N LYS A 26 -32.25 -25.75 30.26
CA LYS A 26 -32.59 -25.65 31.69
C LYS A 26 -31.33 -25.31 32.49
N GLY A 27 -31.20 -24.03 32.80
CA GLY A 27 -30.22 -23.46 33.71
C GLY A 27 -30.70 -22.12 34.27
N THR A 28 -31.73 -22.16 35.12
CA THR A 28 -32.04 -21.18 36.18
C THR A 28 -32.07 -19.69 35.81
N VAL A 29 -33.09 -19.23 35.07
CA VAL A 29 -33.71 -17.91 35.29
C VAL A 29 -35.21 -18.03 35.05
N SER A 30 -36.00 -17.82 36.10
CA SER A 30 -37.45 -17.64 36.01
C SER A 30 -37.75 -16.29 35.35
N LYS A 31 -37.98 -16.30 34.04
CA LYS A 31 -38.78 -15.28 33.34
C LYS A 31 -39.81 -16.01 32.50
N SER A 32 -41.07 -15.62 32.67
CA SER A 32 -42.21 -16.09 31.91
C SER A 32 -41.93 -16.04 30.41
N THR A 33 -41.61 -17.19 29.81
CA THR A 33 -41.66 -17.39 28.36
C THR A 33 -43.13 -17.39 27.95
N GLY A 34 -43.72 -16.20 27.84
CA GLY A 34 -44.98 -16.05 27.12
C GLY A 34 -44.75 -16.52 25.70
N SER A 35 -45.58 -17.45 25.22
CA SER A 35 -45.55 -17.86 23.82
C SER A 35 -45.69 -16.60 22.97
N ILE A 36 -44.68 -16.29 22.16
CA ILE A 36 -44.80 -15.25 21.16
C ILE A 36 -45.94 -15.71 20.24
N SER A 37 -47.01 -14.92 20.11
CA SER A 37 -48.13 -15.30 19.27
C SER A 37 -47.70 -15.38 17.81
N SER A 38 -48.35 -16.25 17.04
CA SER A 38 -48.21 -16.34 15.59
C SER A 38 -48.29 -14.98 14.92
N ASP A 39 -49.22 -14.15 15.41
CA ASP A 39 -49.50 -12.82 14.88
C ASP A 39 -48.34 -11.85 15.14
N LEU A 40 -47.71 -11.94 16.32
CA LEU A 40 -46.58 -11.08 16.68
C LEU A 40 -45.31 -11.43 15.89
N LEU A 41 -45.09 -12.71 15.57
CA LEU A 41 -44.01 -13.15 14.68
C LEU A 41 -44.26 -12.71 13.23
N ALA A 42 -45.50 -12.79 12.76
CA ALA A 42 -45.90 -12.31 11.44
C ALA A 42 -45.71 -10.79 11.30
N GLU A 43 -46.08 -10.02 12.33
CA GLU A 43 -45.84 -8.58 12.37
C GLU A 43 -44.35 -8.25 12.44
N ALA A 44 -43.57 -9.00 13.22
CA ALA A 44 -42.12 -8.80 13.31
C ALA A 44 -41.43 -9.02 11.95
N LEU A 45 -41.80 -10.06 11.19
CA LEU A 45 -41.27 -10.33 9.85
C LEU A 45 -41.64 -9.26 8.82
N LYS A 46 -42.78 -8.58 9.01
CA LYS A 46 -43.22 -7.47 8.15
C LYS A 46 -42.55 -6.14 8.50
N ALA A 47 -42.12 -5.98 9.74
CA ALA A 47 -41.51 -4.75 10.25
C ALA A 47 -40.00 -4.67 9.98
N THR A 48 -39.36 -5.74 9.51
CA THR A 48 -37.94 -5.72 9.15
C THR A 48 -37.69 -4.90 7.89
N VAL A 49 -36.55 -4.22 7.85
CA VAL A 49 -36.10 -3.46 6.67
C VAL A 49 -35.40 -4.36 5.66
N ASP A 50 -34.88 -5.50 6.11
CA ASP A 50 -34.26 -6.51 5.27
C ASP A 50 -35.34 -7.40 4.62
N GLY A 51 -35.11 -7.76 3.36
CA GLY A 51 -35.94 -8.71 2.62
C GLY A 51 -35.81 -10.10 3.22
N ILE A 52 -36.93 -10.74 3.51
CA ILE A 52 -36.96 -12.11 4.03
C ILE A 52 -37.68 -12.98 3.02
N VAL A 53 -37.05 -14.09 2.66
CA VAL A 53 -37.58 -15.12 1.77
C VAL A 53 -37.52 -16.45 2.51
N ILE A 54 -38.59 -17.22 2.45
CA ILE A 54 -38.62 -18.58 2.98
C ILE A 54 -38.98 -19.51 1.83
N SER A 55 -38.15 -20.52 1.66
CA SER A 55 -38.34 -21.56 0.64
C SER A 55 -38.53 -22.91 1.30
N GLU A 56 -39.42 -23.73 0.75
CA GLU A 56 -39.67 -25.10 1.15
C GLU A 56 -38.99 -26.06 0.17
N ILE A 57 -38.41 -27.13 0.69
CA ILE A 57 -37.86 -28.22 -0.12
C ILE A 57 -38.99 -29.18 -0.49
N THR A 58 -39.34 -29.24 -1.78
CA THR A 58 -40.34 -30.16 -2.33
C THR A 58 -39.68 -31.11 -3.32
N GLY A 59 -39.29 -32.29 -2.86
CA GLY A 59 -38.48 -33.21 -3.67
C GLY A 59 -37.05 -32.68 -3.84
N ASP A 60 -36.62 -32.52 -5.10
CA ASP A 60 -35.32 -31.92 -5.44
C ASP A 60 -35.40 -30.39 -5.65
N ASP A 61 -36.61 -29.81 -5.61
CA ASP A 61 -36.84 -28.38 -5.88
C ASP A 61 -36.92 -27.54 -4.59
N CYS A 62 -36.41 -26.31 -4.63
CA CYS A 62 -36.47 -25.34 -3.53
C CYS A 62 -37.42 -24.19 -3.90
N GLN A 63 -38.69 -24.26 -3.47
CA GLN A 63 -39.72 -23.32 -3.90
C GLN A 63 -39.97 -22.24 -2.86
N ILE A 64 -40.04 -20.98 -3.29
CA ILE A 64 -40.38 -19.85 -2.41
C ILE A 64 -41.83 -19.97 -1.96
N ILE A 65 -42.07 -20.02 -0.65
CA ILE A 65 -43.42 -20.08 -0.07
C ILE A 65 -43.81 -18.76 0.60
N PHE A 66 -42.85 -17.90 0.91
CA PHE A 66 -43.10 -16.63 1.57
C PHE A 66 -42.02 -15.59 1.24
N VAL A 67 -42.47 -14.35 1.05
CA VAL A 67 -41.62 -13.15 1.05
C VAL A 67 -42.27 -12.05 1.88
N ASN A 68 -41.48 -11.21 2.54
CA ASN A 68 -41.99 -10.05 3.28
C ASN A 68 -42.12 -8.78 2.40
N PRO A 69 -42.81 -7.73 2.85
CA PRO A 69 -42.93 -6.48 2.09
C PRO A 69 -41.59 -5.79 1.79
N ALA A 70 -40.57 -5.96 2.65
CA ALA A 70 -39.25 -5.41 2.42
C ALA A 70 -38.56 -6.04 1.21
N PHE A 71 -38.75 -7.34 0.97
CA PHE A 71 -38.29 -8.01 -0.25
C PHE A 71 -38.92 -7.39 -1.50
N GLU A 72 -40.22 -7.11 -1.48
CA GLU A 72 -40.92 -6.49 -2.62
C GLU A 72 -40.39 -5.08 -2.91
N LEU A 73 -40.13 -4.29 -1.86
CA LEU A 73 -39.53 -2.96 -1.99
C LEU A 73 -38.09 -3.01 -2.50
N LEU A 74 -37.31 -3.98 -2.03
CA LEU A 74 -35.90 -4.14 -2.40
C LEU A 74 -35.73 -4.57 -3.86
N THR A 75 -36.48 -5.58 -4.28
CA THR A 75 -36.29 -6.25 -5.58
C THR A 75 -37.24 -5.74 -6.67
N GLY A 76 -38.38 -5.15 -6.29
CA GLY A 76 -39.45 -4.74 -7.20
C GLY A 76 -40.33 -5.88 -7.70
N TYR A 77 -40.09 -7.13 -7.27
CA TYR A 77 -40.98 -8.27 -7.53
C TYR A 77 -42.05 -8.37 -6.46
N THR A 78 -43.28 -8.70 -6.88
CA THR A 78 -44.37 -8.95 -5.93
C THR A 78 -44.36 -10.39 -5.43
N ALA A 79 -44.92 -10.65 -4.26
CA ALA A 79 -45.05 -11.99 -3.69
C ALA A 79 -45.72 -12.97 -4.67
N ASN A 80 -46.75 -12.53 -5.39
CA ASN A 80 -47.46 -13.35 -6.38
C ASN A 80 -46.59 -13.76 -7.58
N GLU A 81 -45.53 -13.02 -7.88
CA GLU A 81 -44.63 -13.31 -9.01
C GLU A 81 -43.52 -14.29 -8.61
N VAL A 82 -43.14 -14.33 -7.33
CA VAL A 82 -42.00 -15.13 -6.85
C VAL A 82 -42.41 -16.40 -6.11
N ILE A 83 -43.60 -16.43 -5.49
CA ILE A 83 -44.09 -17.63 -4.80
C ILE A 83 -44.23 -18.79 -5.81
N GLY A 84 -43.69 -19.95 -5.43
CA GLY A 84 -43.65 -21.16 -6.25
C GLY A 84 -42.45 -21.26 -7.19
N ASN A 85 -41.70 -20.16 -7.38
CA ASN A 85 -40.45 -20.18 -8.15
C ASN A 85 -39.25 -20.50 -7.25
N ASP A 86 -38.15 -20.88 -7.90
CA ASP A 86 -36.85 -21.05 -7.24
C ASP A 86 -36.17 -19.70 -6.97
N TYR A 87 -35.29 -19.64 -5.97
CA TYR A 87 -34.48 -18.47 -5.63
C TYR A 87 -33.74 -17.87 -6.85
N TRP A 88 -33.27 -18.72 -7.77
CA TRP A 88 -32.55 -18.31 -8.98
C TRP A 88 -33.41 -17.44 -9.93
N PHE A 89 -34.75 -17.49 -9.81
CA PHE A 89 -35.67 -16.76 -10.68
C PHE A 89 -35.44 -15.25 -10.74
N TYR A 90 -35.18 -14.61 -9.60
CA TYR A 90 -35.06 -13.15 -9.53
C TYR A 90 -33.61 -12.66 -9.43
N ILE A 91 -32.64 -13.57 -9.61
CA ILE A 91 -31.20 -13.25 -9.68
C ILE A 91 -30.56 -13.73 -10.99
N GLU A 92 -31.37 -14.12 -11.98
CA GLU A 92 -30.93 -14.53 -13.31
C GLU A 92 -30.06 -13.44 -13.98
N GLY A 93 -28.96 -13.82 -14.63
CA GLY A 93 -27.99 -12.90 -15.23
C GLY A 93 -26.88 -12.41 -14.29
N THR A 94 -26.78 -12.96 -13.07
CA THR A 94 -25.73 -12.64 -12.08
C THR A 94 -24.73 -13.78 -11.85
N GLU A 95 -24.86 -14.90 -12.60
CA GLU A 95 -24.36 -16.24 -12.29
C GLU A 95 -22.84 -16.40 -12.32
N GLU A 96 -22.13 -15.51 -13.01
CA GLU A 96 -20.68 -15.58 -13.22
C GLU A 96 -19.87 -15.02 -12.03
N GLN A 97 -20.53 -14.61 -10.95
CA GLN A 97 -19.88 -14.07 -9.76
C GLN A 97 -19.40 -15.21 -8.83
N PRO A 98 -18.13 -15.17 -8.35
CA PRO A 98 -17.56 -16.23 -7.52
C PRO A 98 -18.32 -16.42 -6.20
N GLU A 99 -18.95 -15.37 -5.67
CA GLU A 99 -19.74 -15.42 -4.45
C GLU A 99 -20.99 -16.31 -4.60
N LEU A 100 -21.53 -16.47 -5.82
CA LEU A 100 -22.66 -17.36 -6.06
C LEU A 100 -22.25 -18.83 -6.05
N GLU A 101 -20.98 -19.15 -6.29
CA GLU A 101 -20.50 -20.53 -6.14
C GLU A 101 -20.48 -20.94 -4.67
N VAL A 102 -20.06 -20.03 -3.78
CA VAL A 102 -20.13 -20.24 -2.32
C VAL A 102 -21.57 -20.49 -1.88
N LEU A 103 -22.53 -19.75 -2.46
CA LEU A 103 -23.95 -19.95 -2.20
C LEU A 103 -24.42 -21.34 -2.65
N ARG A 104 -24.06 -21.77 -3.87
CA ARG A 104 -24.41 -23.10 -4.40
C ARG A 104 -23.84 -24.22 -3.53
N GLU A 105 -22.56 -24.14 -3.19
CA GLU A 105 -21.91 -25.13 -2.31
C GLU A 105 -22.59 -25.21 -0.95
N ALA A 106 -22.94 -24.06 -0.35
CA ALA A 106 -23.63 -24.03 0.93
C ALA A 106 -25.02 -24.69 0.86
N VAL A 107 -25.77 -24.47 -0.23
CA VAL A 107 -27.08 -25.13 -0.43
C VAL A 107 -26.93 -26.64 -0.61
N ILE A 108 -25.93 -27.09 -1.37
CA ILE A 108 -25.62 -28.53 -1.58
C ILE A 108 -25.25 -29.20 -0.25
N ASN A 109 -24.41 -28.54 0.54
CA ASN A 109 -23.91 -29.07 1.81
C ASN A 109 -24.89 -28.86 2.97
N GLN A 110 -26.02 -28.19 2.75
CA GLN A 110 -27.02 -27.86 3.77
C GLN A 110 -26.42 -27.03 4.91
N GLU A 111 -25.65 -26.01 4.54
CA GLU A 111 -24.95 -25.11 5.45
C GLU A 111 -25.50 -23.67 5.36
N SER A 112 -25.24 -22.90 6.42
CA SER A 112 -25.51 -21.45 6.37
C SER A 112 -24.36 -20.74 5.68
N CYS A 113 -24.65 -19.76 4.82
CA CYS A 113 -23.63 -18.89 4.26
C CYS A 113 -24.09 -17.43 4.21
N ARG A 114 -23.13 -16.54 4.01
CA ARG A 114 -23.35 -15.12 3.77
C ARG A 114 -22.49 -14.69 2.60
N VAL A 115 -23.11 -14.11 1.58
CA VAL A 115 -22.46 -13.69 0.33
C VAL A 115 -22.90 -12.27 -0.02
N THR A 116 -21.99 -11.46 -0.55
CA THR A 116 -22.31 -10.13 -1.07
C THR A 116 -22.01 -10.12 -2.55
N PHE A 117 -23.03 -9.91 -3.38
CA PHE A 117 -22.89 -9.94 -4.84
C PHE A 117 -23.73 -8.85 -5.49
N ARG A 118 -23.43 -8.56 -6.75
CA ARG A 118 -24.20 -7.61 -7.54
C ARG A 118 -25.45 -8.28 -8.08
N ASN A 119 -26.60 -7.70 -7.77
CA ASN A 119 -27.90 -8.13 -8.26
C ASN A 119 -28.57 -7.00 -9.05
N HIS A 120 -29.76 -7.24 -9.57
CA HIS A 120 -30.56 -6.26 -10.27
C HIS A 120 -32.01 -6.32 -9.80
N LYS A 121 -32.67 -5.16 -9.74
CA LYS A 121 -34.11 -5.07 -9.49
C LYS A 121 -34.88 -5.50 -10.74
N LYS A 122 -36.18 -5.75 -10.60
CA LYS A 122 -37.09 -6.00 -11.74
C LYS A 122 -37.04 -4.92 -12.83
N SER A 123 -36.70 -3.67 -12.45
CA SER A 123 -36.50 -2.55 -13.39
C SER A 123 -35.21 -2.64 -14.21
N GLY A 124 -34.29 -3.55 -13.87
CA GLY A 124 -32.93 -3.66 -14.39
C GLY A 124 -31.89 -2.81 -13.64
N GLU A 125 -32.29 -2.03 -12.64
CA GLU A 125 -31.35 -1.23 -11.83
C GLU A 125 -30.42 -2.16 -11.02
N PRO A 126 -29.09 -2.05 -11.17
CA PRO A 126 -28.16 -2.87 -10.40
C PRO A 126 -28.08 -2.40 -8.95
N PHE A 127 -27.94 -3.33 -8.01
CA PHE A 127 -27.71 -3.03 -6.60
C PHE A 127 -26.84 -4.12 -5.96
N TRP A 128 -26.12 -3.79 -4.90
CA TRP A 128 -25.37 -4.78 -4.13
C TRP A 128 -26.27 -5.40 -3.07
N THR A 129 -26.34 -6.73 -3.08
CA THR A 129 -27.11 -7.49 -2.11
C THR A 129 -26.18 -8.30 -1.22
N GLU A 130 -26.35 -8.19 0.09
CA GLU A 130 -25.83 -9.16 1.05
C GLU A 130 -26.94 -10.18 1.33
N LEU A 131 -26.74 -11.42 0.90
CA LEU A 131 -27.64 -12.54 1.14
C LEU A 131 -27.06 -13.42 2.24
N SER A 132 -27.85 -13.69 3.27
CA SER A 132 -27.58 -14.75 4.25
C SER A 132 -28.63 -15.84 4.11
N ILE A 133 -28.23 -17.09 3.88
CA ILE A 133 -29.13 -18.24 3.88
C ILE A 133 -28.88 -19.12 5.11
N SER A 134 -29.94 -19.75 5.60
CA SER A 134 -29.87 -20.67 6.73
C SER A 134 -30.84 -21.84 6.53
N PRO A 135 -30.36 -23.09 6.56
CA PRO A 135 -31.21 -24.27 6.47
C PRO A 135 -32.01 -24.47 7.76
N VAL A 136 -33.21 -25.01 7.60
CA VAL A 136 -34.15 -25.32 8.68
C VAL A 136 -34.52 -26.79 8.61
N PHE A 137 -34.20 -27.49 9.68
CA PHE A 137 -34.41 -28.93 9.81
C PHE A 137 -35.64 -29.26 10.66
N SER A 138 -36.33 -30.33 10.31
CA SER A 138 -37.40 -30.90 11.12
C SER A 138 -36.86 -31.55 12.41
N ALA A 139 -37.76 -32.00 13.28
CA ALA A 139 -37.40 -32.79 14.47
C ALA A 139 -36.70 -34.12 14.15
N HIS A 140 -36.74 -34.57 12.90
CA HIS A 140 -36.08 -35.78 12.41
C HIS A 140 -34.79 -35.51 11.63
N ASP A 141 -34.21 -34.31 11.77
CA ASP A 141 -32.96 -33.90 11.12
C ASP A 141 -33.03 -33.90 9.57
N GLN A 142 -34.24 -33.76 9.03
CA GLN A 142 -34.45 -33.61 7.59
C GLN A 142 -34.57 -32.14 7.24
N LEU A 143 -33.83 -31.69 6.22
CA LEU A 143 -33.96 -30.34 5.68
C LEU A 143 -35.39 -30.14 5.16
N THR A 144 -36.03 -29.06 5.62
CA THR A 144 -37.42 -28.73 5.24
C THR A 144 -37.52 -27.38 4.57
N HIS A 145 -36.79 -26.38 5.06
CA HIS A 145 -36.86 -25.02 4.56
C HIS A 145 -35.49 -24.37 4.50
N TYR A 146 -35.39 -23.30 3.70
CA TYR A 146 -34.34 -22.30 3.81
C TYR A 146 -34.95 -20.97 4.19
N ILE A 147 -34.28 -20.26 5.10
CA ILE A 147 -34.57 -18.86 5.39
C ILE A 147 -33.44 -18.04 4.78
N ALA A 148 -33.82 -17.12 3.89
CA ALA A 148 -32.94 -16.17 3.24
C ALA A 148 -33.25 -14.76 3.76
N VAL A 149 -32.21 -14.04 4.17
CA VAL A 149 -32.26 -12.63 4.55
C VAL A 149 -31.41 -11.84 3.56
N GLN A 150 -32.02 -10.86 2.92
CA GLN A 150 -31.44 -10.06 1.86
C GLN A 150 -31.38 -8.59 2.28
N LYS A 151 -30.21 -8.00 2.20
CA LYS A 151 -29.98 -6.60 2.57
C LYS A 151 -29.37 -5.82 1.41
N ASP A 152 -29.92 -4.64 1.14
CA ASP A 152 -29.26 -3.66 0.27
C ASP A 152 -28.01 -3.13 0.95
N VAL A 153 -26.86 -3.38 0.35
CA VAL A 153 -25.56 -2.88 0.82
C VAL A 153 -24.90 -1.99 -0.22
N THR A 154 -25.65 -1.48 -1.20
CA THR A 154 -25.16 -0.63 -2.29
C THR A 154 -24.43 0.60 -1.75
N GLU A 155 -25.06 1.40 -0.88
CA GLU A 155 -24.45 2.59 -0.31
C GLU A 155 -23.14 2.26 0.45
N ARG A 156 -23.13 1.15 1.19
CA ARG A 156 -21.94 0.70 1.93
C ARG A 156 -20.81 0.35 0.97
N VAL A 157 -21.08 -0.52 -0.01
CA VAL A 157 -20.07 -1.02 -0.94
C VAL A 157 -19.53 0.10 -1.83
N GLU A 158 -20.40 0.96 -2.37
CA GLU A 158 -19.99 2.10 -3.20
C GLU A 158 -19.14 3.11 -2.41
N LYS A 159 -19.48 3.36 -1.14
CA LYS A 159 -18.69 4.23 -0.28
C LYS A 159 -17.32 3.64 0.05
N GLU A 160 -17.26 2.34 0.35
CA GLU A 160 -16.00 1.63 0.59
C GLU A 160 -15.11 1.64 -0.65
N GLN A 161 -15.67 1.35 -1.83
CA GLN A 161 -14.96 1.44 -3.11
C GLN A 161 -14.45 2.85 -3.38
N SER A 162 -15.28 3.88 -3.20
CA SER A 162 -14.87 5.28 -3.40
C SER A 162 -13.75 5.71 -2.45
N ILE A 163 -13.78 5.24 -1.19
CA ILE A 163 -12.70 5.50 -0.23
C ILE A 163 -11.40 4.83 -0.70
N GLN A 164 -11.48 3.58 -1.16
CA GLN A 164 -10.32 2.84 -1.65
C GLN A 164 -9.68 3.52 -2.86
N GLU A 165 -10.47 3.88 -3.87
CA GLU A 165 -10.00 4.59 -5.07
C GLU A 165 -9.33 5.93 -4.73
N ARG A 166 -9.91 6.69 -3.79
CA ARG A 166 -9.33 7.96 -3.32
C ARG A 166 -8.03 7.73 -2.56
N HIS A 167 -7.96 6.68 -1.75
CA HIS A 167 -6.75 6.35 -1.01
C HIS A 167 -5.59 5.99 -1.95
N GLU A 168 -5.84 5.17 -2.97
CA GLU A 168 -4.85 4.83 -3.99
C GLU A 168 -4.40 6.06 -4.77
N SER A 169 -5.33 6.92 -5.17
CA SER A 169 -5.02 8.19 -5.85
C SER A 169 -4.16 9.12 -4.98
N LEU A 170 -4.45 9.19 -3.68
CA LEU A 170 -3.67 9.98 -2.73
C LEU A 170 -2.24 9.45 -2.56
N LEU A 171 -2.07 8.12 -2.54
CA LEU A 171 -0.74 7.51 -2.46
C LEU A 171 0.08 7.82 -3.72
N SER A 172 -0.50 7.65 -4.91
CA SER A 172 0.19 7.98 -6.17
C SER A 172 0.62 9.45 -6.22
N LEU A 173 -0.30 10.37 -5.87
CA LEU A 173 -0.01 11.80 -5.87
C LEU A 173 1.06 12.17 -4.82
N LYS A 174 1.05 11.52 -3.66
CA LYS A 174 2.06 11.70 -2.63
C LYS A 174 3.43 11.30 -3.14
N ASP A 175 3.54 10.17 -3.84
CA ASP A 175 4.81 9.67 -4.38
C ASP A 175 5.36 10.63 -5.45
N GLU A 176 4.50 11.13 -6.35
CA GLU A 176 4.87 12.15 -7.34
C GLU A 176 5.36 13.45 -6.68
N LEU A 177 4.67 13.93 -5.65
CA LEU A 177 5.08 15.13 -4.91
C LEU A 177 6.41 14.91 -4.18
N GLN A 178 6.64 13.71 -3.64
CA GLN A 178 7.91 13.36 -3.00
C GLN A 178 9.06 13.33 -4.00
N GLU A 179 8.86 12.72 -5.17
CA GLU A 179 9.80 12.73 -6.29
C GLU A 179 10.19 14.18 -6.67
N LEU A 180 9.21 15.05 -6.95
CA LEU A 180 9.46 16.45 -7.32
C LEU A 180 10.17 17.23 -6.22
N ALA A 181 9.75 17.03 -4.97
CA ALA A 181 10.37 17.70 -3.83
C ALA A 181 11.74 17.13 -3.46
N SER A 182 12.16 16.00 -4.03
CA SER A 182 13.45 15.34 -3.76
C SER A 182 14.58 15.77 -4.70
N ARG A 183 14.26 16.51 -5.77
CA ARG A 183 15.20 16.86 -6.84
C ARG A 183 15.71 18.30 -6.70
N ASP A 184 16.93 18.55 -7.17
CA ASP A 184 17.46 19.90 -7.39
C ASP A 184 16.92 20.44 -8.73
N SER A 185 16.30 21.62 -8.69
CA SER A 185 15.63 22.20 -9.86
C SER A 185 16.58 22.55 -11.02
N LEU A 186 17.88 22.71 -10.77
CA LEU A 186 18.84 23.06 -11.81
C LEU A 186 19.46 21.81 -12.44
N THR A 187 19.92 20.87 -11.62
CA THR A 187 20.72 19.73 -12.10
C THR A 187 19.92 18.43 -12.28
N GLY A 188 18.72 18.32 -11.68
CA GLY A 188 17.94 17.08 -11.68
C GLY A 188 18.49 15.97 -10.77
N LEU A 189 19.61 16.20 -10.10
CA LEU A 189 20.11 15.31 -9.04
C LEU A 189 19.18 15.35 -7.83
N HIS A 190 19.37 14.45 -6.87
CA HIS A 190 18.70 14.61 -5.59
C HIS A 190 19.16 15.91 -4.89
N ASN A 191 18.29 16.50 -4.09
CA ASN A 191 18.64 17.68 -3.31
C ASN A 191 19.17 17.29 -1.93
N ARG A 192 19.75 18.27 -1.22
CA ARG A 192 20.28 18.11 0.14
C ARG A 192 19.28 17.50 1.13
N ARG A 193 17.99 17.83 1.01
CA ARG A 193 16.96 17.31 1.92
C ARG A 193 16.78 15.81 1.72
N TYR A 194 16.66 15.36 0.48
CA TYR A 194 16.58 13.94 0.15
C TYR A 194 17.86 13.19 0.55
N PHE A 195 19.03 13.79 0.28
CA PHE A 195 20.31 13.22 0.70
C PHE A 195 20.35 12.90 2.20
N GLY A 196 19.96 13.84 3.06
CA GLY A 196 19.98 13.60 4.52
C GLY A 196 19.06 12.44 4.93
N GLN A 197 17.85 12.39 4.36
CA GLN A 197 16.88 11.33 4.65
C GLN A 197 17.38 9.95 4.20
N GLU A 198 17.93 9.88 3.00
CA GLU A 198 18.39 8.62 2.42
C GLU A 198 19.72 8.15 3.01
N LEU A 199 20.60 9.08 3.39
CA LEU A 199 21.84 8.75 4.08
C LEU A 199 21.57 8.05 5.42
N ASP A 200 20.60 8.52 6.21
CA ASP A 200 20.24 7.86 7.47
C ASP A 200 19.73 6.42 7.25
N ARG A 201 18.97 6.21 6.16
CA ARG A 201 18.50 4.88 5.77
C ARG A 201 19.67 3.97 5.37
N LEU A 202 20.56 4.46 4.50
CA LEU A 202 21.74 3.73 4.05
C LEU A 202 22.69 3.43 5.21
N TRP A 203 22.89 4.38 6.12
CA TRP A 203 23.68 4.22 7.34
C TRP A 203 23.19 3.02 8.16
N ALA A 204 21.90 2.95 8.46
CA ALA A 204 21.32 1.83 9.23
C ALA A 204 21.44 0.49 8.50
N VAL A 205 21.32 0.47 7.16
CA VAL A 205 21.52 -0.74 6.35
C VAL A 205 22.97 -1.21 6.44
N HIS A 206 23.93 -0.30 6.28
CA HIS A 206 25.35 -0.61 6.32
C HIS A 206 25.85 -1.01 7.72
N GLN A 207 25.32 -0.40 8.79
CA GLN A 207 25.53 -0.86 10.16
C GLN A 207 25.11 -2.33 10.32
N ARG A 208 23.89 -2.66 9.91
CA ARG A 208 23.34 -4.01 10.07
C ARG A 208 24.08 -5.07 9.26
N LEU A 209 24.56 -4.71 8.07
CA LEU A 209 25.27 -5.62 7.17
C LEU A 209 26.78 -5.65 7.41
N GLU A 210 27.29 -4.86 8.36
CA GLU A 210 28.73 -4.65 8.57
C GLU A 210 29.48 -4.34 7.27
N ALA A 211 28.83 -3.56 6.39
CA ALA A 211 29.30 -3.29 5.05
C ALA A 211 29.93 -1.90 4.96
N THR A 212 31.06 -1.79 4.27
CA THR A 212 31.74 -0.52 4.05
C THR A 212 30.95 0.39 3.11
N MET A 213 30.77 1.65 3.51
CA MET A 213 30.24 2.73 2.67
C MET A 213 31.19 3.91 2.62
N ALA A 214 31.04 4.78 1.63
CA ALA A 214 31.69 6.08 1.56
C ALA A 214 30.68 7.19 1.39
N VAL A 215 30.97 8.32 2.03
CA VAL A 215 30.40 9.63 1.72
C VAL A 215 31.49 10.46 1.05
N ILE A 216 31.17 11.03 -0.10
CA ILE A 216 32.11 11.71 -0.98
C ILE A 216 31.57 13.11 -1.24
N PHE A 217 32.28 14.13 -0.76
CA PHE A 217 32.00 15.53 -1.08
C PHE A 217 32.83 15.96 -2.28
N ILE A 218 32.19 16.62 -3.24
CA ILE A 218 32.80 17.10 -4.49
C ILE A 218 32.44 18.56 -4.65
N ASP A 219 33.42 19.42 -4.90
CA ASP A 219 33.18 20.83 -5.15
C ASP A 219 33.96 21.33 -6.37
N ILE A 220 33.31 22.19 -7.16
CA ILE A 220 33.91 22.80 -8.34
C ILE A 220 34.88 23.91 -7.94
N ASP A 221 36.14 23.74 -8.31
CA ASP A 221 37.20 24.65 -7.94
C ASP A 221 37.01 26.05 -8.54
N SER A 222 37.13 27.06 -7.69
CA SER A 222 37.07 28.48 -8.09
C SER A 222 35.75 28.89 -8.76
N PHE A 223 34.64 28.21 -8.45
CA PHE A 223 33.37 28.42 -9.13
C PHE A 223 32.77 29.83 -8.92
N LYS A 224 33.00 30.44 -7.76
CA LYS A 224 32.65 31.85 -7.56
C LYS A 224 33.35 32.78 -8.58
N LEU A 225 34.66 32.62 -8.77
CA LEU A 225 35.43 33.40 -9.75
C LEU A 225 34.96 33.12 -11.18
N TYR A 226 34.59 31.87 -11.46
CA TYR A 226 33.99 31.49 -12.73
C TYR A 226 32.69 32.26 -12.98
N ASN A 227 31.76 32.28 -12.02
CA ASN A 227 30.51 33.02 -12.13
C ASN A 227 30.71 34.52 -12.23
N ASP A 228 31.64 35.08 -11.46
CA ASP A 228 31.96 36.51 -11.49
C ASP A 228 32.50 36.93 -12.88
N HIS A 229 33.12 36.01 -13.62
CA HIS A 229 33.67 36.27 -14.95
C HIS A 229 32.72 35.93 -16.11
N TYR A 230 32.22 34.70 -16.16
CA TYR A 230 31.41 34.18 -17.27
C TYR A 230 29.90 34.41 -17.08
N GLY A 231 29.49 34.81 -15.88
CA GLY A 231 28.10 35.04 -15.51
C GLY A 231 27.37 33.77 -15.06
N HIS A 232 26.31 33.97 -14.27
CA HIS A 232 25.54 32.88 -13.68
C HIS A 232 24.92 31.91 -14.68
N LEU A 233 24.56 32.36 -15.89
CA LEU A 233 23.97 31.49 -16.91
C LEU A 233 24.98 30.44 -17.43
N GLU A 234 26.25 30.84 -17.61
CA GLU A 234 27.32 29.90 -17.97
C GLU A 234 27.69 29.02 -16.77
N GLY A 235 27.63 29.57 -15.55
CA GLY A 235 27.70 28.81 -14.31
C GLY A 235 26.68 27.68 -14.24
N ASP A 236 25.43 27.98 -14.54
CA ASP A 236 24.34 27.01 -14.55
C ASP A 236 24.56 25.88 -15.57
N LYS A 237 25.12 26.20 -16.74
CA LYS A 237 25.51 25.19 -17.75
C LYS A 237 26.66 24.32 -17.24
N ALA A 238 27.67 24.93 -16.62
CA ALA A 238 28.79 24.20 -16.03
C ALA A 238 28.33 23.26 -14.91
N LEU A 239 27.45 23.73 -14.02
CA LEU A 239 26.86 22.91 -12.96
C LEU A 239 26.11 21.69 -13.51
N LYS A 240 25.32 21.89 -14.58
CA LYS A 240 24.61 20.78 -15.25
C LYS A 240 25.58 19.77 -15.85
N ALA A 241 26.62 20.23 -16.56
CA ALA A 241 27.60 19.34 -17.17
C ALA A 241 28.40 18.53 -16.14
N VAL A 242 28.78 19.16 -15.02
CA VAL A 242 29.45 18.47 -13.91
C VAL A 242 28.50 17.47 -13.24
N ALA A 243 27.26 17.88 -12.97
CA ALA A 243 26.24 16.99 -12.39
C ALA A 243 25.99 15.74 -13.24
N GLU A 244 25.90 15.92 -14.56
CA GLU A 244 25.73 14.83 -15.52
C GLU A 244 26.91 13.85 -15.42
N LYS A 245 28.15 14.34 -15.44
CA LYS A 245 29.35 13.49 -15.29
C LYS A 245 29.39 12.72 -13.97
N ILE A 246 29.00 13.35 -12.86
CA ILE A 246 28.93 12.67 -11.56
C ILE A 246 27.86 11.58 -11.61
N SER A 247 26.68 11.86 -12.19
CA SER A 247 25.59 10.88 -12.29
C SER A 247 25.89 9.69 -13.21
N GLU A 248 26.63 9.91 -14.30
CA GLU A 248 27.11 8.86 -15.20
C GLU A 248 28.15 7.97 -14.51
N SER A 249 29.01 8.57 -13.68
CA SER A 249 30.04 7.86 -12.91
C SER A 249 29.41 7.01 -11.80
N PHE A 250 28.36 7.50 -11.14
CA PHE A 250 27.68 6.83 -10.03
C PHE A 250 26.25 6.44 -10.42
N SER A 251 26.13 5.50 -11.34
CA SER A 251 24.86 5.10 -11.96
C SER A 251 24.24 3.83 -11.35
N ARG A 252 24.82 3.25 -10.30
CA ARG A 252 24.27 2.02 -9.70
C ARG A 252 23.05 2.38 -8.86
N LYS A 253 22.10 1.44 -8.73
CA LYS A 253 20.92 1.62 -7.87
C LYS A 253 21.26 1.85 -6.40
N ALA A 254 22.44 1.42 -5.96
CA ALA A 254 22.92 1.61 -4.59
C ALA A 254 23.64 2.97 -4.39
N ASP A 255 23.99 3.66 -5.48
CA ASP A 255 24.63 4.97 -5.39
C ASP A 255 23.57 6.05 -5.17
N LEU A 256 23.87 6.98 -4.26
CA LEU A 256 23.06 8.18 -4.06
C LEU A 256 23.85 9.39 -4.51
N VAL A 257 23.36 10.12 -5.50
CA VAL A 257 23.99 11.34 -6.02
C VAL A 257 23.09 12.53 -5.77
N ALA A 258 23.61 13.55 -5.09
CA ALA A 258 22.87 14.75 -4.75
C ALA A 258 23.69 16.04 -4.95
N ARG A 259 23.00 17.14 -5.24
CA ARG A 259 23.56 18.49 -5.10
C ARG A 259 23.31 18.97 -3.67
N PHE A 260 24.38 19.23 -2.94
CA PHE A 260 24.31 19.64 -1.54
C PHE A 260 23.98 21.14 -1.42
N GLY A 261 24.47 21.96 -2.33
CA GLY A 261 24.16 23.38 -2.44
C GLY A 261 25.24 24.14 -3.19
N GLY A 262 24.90 25.26 -3.85
CA GLY A 262 25.88 26.02 -4.63
C GLY A 262 26.59 25.14 -5.67
N GLU A 263 27.91 25.07 -5.60
CA GLU A 263 28.80 24.24 -6.41
C GLU A 263 29.16 22.88 -5.80
N GLU A 264 28.55 22.51 -4.68
CA GLU A 264 28.84 21.30 -3.91
C GLU A 264 27.89 20.15 -4.28
N PHE A 265 28.47 18.99 -4.51
CA PHE A 265 27.82 17.72 -4.75
C PHE A 265 28.24 16.72 -3.69
N VAL A 266 27.37 15.76 -3.42
CA VAL A 266 27.64 14.67 -2.49
C VAL A 266 27.20 13.34 -3.08
N VAL A 267 28.02 12.32 -2.87
CA VAL A 267 27.76 10.95 -3.29
C VAL A 267 27.83 10.02 -2.08
N VAL A 268 26.92 9.06 -2.01
CA VAL A 268 27.03 7.88 -1.14
C VAL A 268 27.24 6.66 -2.02
N ALA A 269 28.27 5.87 -1.73
CA ALA A 269 28.59 4.66 -2.47
C ALA A 269 28.84 3.49 -1.52
N THR A 270 28.38 2.30 -1.90
CA THR A 270 28.70 1.03 -1.23
C THR A 270 30.03 0.49 -1.77
N LEU A 271 30.96 0.13 -0.89
CA LEU A 271 32.30 -0.34 -1.28
C LEU A 271 32.34 -1.87 -1.27
N GLU A 272 32.13 -2.46 -2.44
CA GLU A 272 32.20 -3.92 -2.63
C GLU A 272 33.62 -4.40 -2.95
N ASN A 273 34.42 -3.59 -3.65
CA ASN A 273 35.73 -3.97 -4.18
C ASN A 273 36.90 -3.24 -3.48
N GLY A 274 36.68 -2.80 -2.24
CA GLY A 274 37.66 -2.03 -1.47
C GLY A 274 37.79 -0.56 -1.92
N VAL A 275 38.55 0.21 -1.14
CA VAL A 275 38.71 1.67 -1.33
C VAL A 275 39.53 2.03 -2.56
N ASP A 276 40.52 1.22 -2.93
CA ASP A 276 41.41 1.52 -4.08
C ASP A 276 40.62 1.62 -5.39
N CYS A 277 39.63 0.75 -5.59
CA CYS A 277 38.73 0.83 -6.76
C CYS A 277 37.91 2.12 -6.75
N LEU A 278 37.44 2.58 -5.58
CA LEU A 278 36.73 3.85 -5.46
C LEU A 278 37.66 5.02 -5.81
N LEU A 279 38.90 5.04 -5.30
CA LEU A 279 39.84 6.12 -5.56
C LEU A 279 40.25 6.19 -7.03
N GLN A 280 40.46 5.04 -7.68
CA GLN A 280 40.70 4.99 -9.13
C GLN A 280 39.50 5.54 -9.91
N HIS A 281 38.28 5.20 -9.51
CA HIS A 281 37.07 5.70 -10.15
C HIS A 281 36.93 7.22 -9.95
N LEU A 282 37.17 7.73 -8.74
CA LEU A 282 37.14 9.17 -8.47
C LEU A 282 38.20 9.94 -9.24
N GLU A 283 39.37 9.35 -9.47
CA GLU A 283 40.41 9.95 -10.29
C GLU A 283 40.00 10.01 -11.77
N GLN A 284 39.34 8.97 -12.28
CA GLN A 284 38.73 8.98 -13.61
C GLN A 284 37.64 10.05 -13.73
N LEU A 285 36.77 10.17 -12.73
CA LEU A 285 35.76 11.24 -12.69
C LEU A 285 36.43 12.62 -12.72
N ARG A 286 37.42 12.86 -11.86
CA ARG A 286 38.19 14.11 -11.81
C ARG A 286 38.79 14.47 -13.16
N GLN A 287 39.41 13.50 -13.84
CA GLN A 287 39.96 13.70 -15.18
C GLN A 287 38.85 13.96 -16.22
N SER A 288 37.73 13.25 -16.14
CA SER A 288 36.60 13.45 -17.06
C SER A 288 36.00 14.85 -16.98
N ILE A 289 36.02 15.50 -15.79
CA ILE A 289 35.59 16.89 -15.64
C ILE A 289 36.55 17.84 -16.37
N ILE A 290 37.86 17.61 -16.29
CA ILE A 290 38.85 18.38 -17.06
C ILE A 290 38.61 18.19 -18.55
N ASP A 291 38.30 16.96 -18.97
CA ASP A 291 38.09 16.60 -20.37
C ASP A 291 36.79 17.19 -20.97
N LEU A 292 35.89 17.74 -20.14
CA LEU A 292 34.79 18.60 -20.62
C LEU A 292 35.30 19.88 -21.29
N LYS A 293 36.55 20.29 -20.99
CA LYS A 293 37.21 21.48 -21.54
C LYS A 293 36.41 22.77 -21.35
N ILE A 294 35.67 22.87 -20.25
CA ILE A 294 34.98 24.11 -19.87
C ILE A 294 36.04 25.10 -19.38
N GLU A 295 36.28 26.17 -20.15
CA GLU A 295 37.33 27.15 -19.88
C GLU A 295 37.16 27.83 -18.52
N ASN A 296 38.21 27.88 -17.71
CA ASN A 296 38.28 28.61 -16.46
C ASN A 296 39.59 29.43 -16.40
N GLN A 297 39.68 30.45 -17.25
CA GLN A 297 40.91 31.24 -17.44
C GLN A 297 41.39 31.99 -16.19
N TYR A 298 40.53 32.11 -15.17
CA TYR A 298 40.79 32.84 -13.93
C TYR A 298 41.10 31.92 -12.75
N SER A 299 41.16 30.62 -12.99
CA SER A 299 41.66 29.65 -12.00
C SER A 299 43.19 29.62 -12.01
N ALA A 300 43.78 29.71 -10.82
CA ALA A 300 45.22 29.50 -10.63
C ALA A 300 45.64 28.02 -10.73
N VAL A 301 44.67 27.10 -10.88
CA VAL A 301 44.88 25.64 -10.82
C VAL A 301 44.99 25.03 -12.21
N SER A 302 44.11 25.43 -13.12
CA SER A 302 43.93 24.82 -14.44
C SER A 302 43.22 25.80 -15.37
N PRO A 303 43.51 25.81 -16.69
CA PRO A 303 42.76 26.59 -17.66
C PRO A 303 41.34 26.05 -17.90
N TYR A 304 41.00 24.89 -17.35
CA TYR A 304 39.67 24.28 -17.40
C TYR A 304 39.11 24.05 -15.99
N LEU A 305 37.80 23.88 -15.87
CA LEU A 305 37.16 23.50 -14.61
C LEU A 305 37.76 22.21 -14.03
N THR A 306 37.94 22.21 -12.70
CA THR A 306 38.43 21.07 -11.91
C THR A 306 37.54 20.88 -10.71
N ILE A 307 37.66 19.73 -10.05
CA ILE A 307 36.95 19.43 -8.81
C ILE A 307 37.94 19.07 -7.70
N SER A 308 37.61 19.48 -6.48
CA SER A 308 38.24 19.00 -5.26
C SER A 308 37.30 18.03 -4.55
N THR A 309 37.83 16.87 -4.13
CA THR A 309 37.04 15.78 -3.58
C THR A 309 37.52 15.41 -2.19
N GLY A 310 36.59 15.25 -1.26
CA GLY A 310 36.82 14.70 0.07
C GLY A 310 36.05 13.40 0.27
N VAL A 311 36.74 12.35 0.70
CA VAL A 311 36.16 11.02 0.88
C VAL A 311 36.24 10.64 2.35
N CYS A 312 35.12 10.24 2.94
CA CYS A 312 35.10 9.53 4.22
C CYS A 312 34.50 8.15 4.00
N TYR A 313 35.18 7.08 4.41
CA TYR A 313 34.71 5.72 4.20
C TYR A 313 34.98 4.82 5.41
N GLY A 314 34.21 3.74 5.53
CA GLY A 314 34.34 2.76 6.59
C GLY A 314 33.04 2.02 6.85
N ILE A 315 33.06 1.14 7.84
CA ILE A 315 31.82 0.56 8.40
C ILE A 315 31.24 1.60 9.36
N PRO A 316 29.97 2.01 9.19
CA PRO A 316 29.30 2.92 10.12
C PRO A 316 29.41 2.48 11.59
N PRO A 317 30.01 3.28 12.49
CA PRO A 317 30.09 2.90 13.90
C PRO A 317 28.70 2.87 14.56
N TYR A 318 28.44 1.87 15.41
CA TYR A 318 27.15 1.69 16.09
C TYR A 318 26.76 2.88 16.98
N ASP A 319 27.73 3.47 17.67
CA ASP A 319 27.51 4.59 18.61
C ASP A 319 27.64 5.96 17.92
N SER A 320 27.38 6.03 16.61
CA SER A 320 27.53 7.23 15.79
C SER A 320 26.37 7.41 14.82
N SER A 321 26.28 8.62 14.26
CA SER A 321 25.30 8.99 13.24
C SER A 321 25.97 9.25 11.89
N SER A 322 25.16 9.23 10.84
CA SER A 322 25.52 9.59 9.46
C SER A 322 26.24 10.94 9.31
N SER A 323 26.00 11.87 10.25
CA SER A 323 26.68 13.16 10.28
C SER A 323 28.19 13.06 10.44
N LEU A 324 28.70 11.95 11.00
CA LEU A 324 30.13 11.70 11.16
C LEU A 324 30.83 11.68 9.81
N PHE A 325 30.38 10.81 8.90
CA PHE A 325 30.98 10.68 7.58
C PHE A 325 30.75 11.93 6.73
N THR A 326 29.58 12.56 6.87
CA THR A 326 29.29 13.83 6.19
C THR A 326 30.29 14.92 6.60
N ARG A 327 30.49 15.11 7.91
CA ARG A 327 31.41 16.12 8.45
C ARG A 327 32.84 15.86 8.01
N ASP A 328 33.31 14.62 8.09
CA ASP A 328 34.72 14.33 7.84
C ASP A 328 35.06 14.31 6.34
N ALA A 329 34.09 13.94 5.48
CA ALA A 329 34.21 14.11 4.04
C ALA A 329 34.27 15.59 3.64
N ASP A 330 33.45 16.45 4.26
CA ASP A 330 33.50 17.91 4.05
C ASP A 330 34.86 18.50 4.50
N ILE A 331 35.36 18.10 5.67
CA ILE A 331 36.69 18.50 6.15
C ILE A 331 37.79 18.06 5.17
N ALA A 332 37.74 16.83 4.65
CA ALA A 332 38.69 16.33 3.67
C ALA A 332 38.61 17.12 2.36
N MET A 333 37.42 17.45 1.87
CA MET A 333 37.23 18.27 0.67
C MET A 333 37.81 19.67 0.87
N TYR A 334 37.59 20.27 2.04
CA TYR A 334 38.19 21.54 2.40
C TYR A 334 39.72 21.48 2.45
N GLN A 335 40.30 20.39 2.93
CA GLN A 335 41.73 20.14 2.86
C GLN A 335 42.21 20.06 1.41
N ALA A 336 41.50 19.33 0.54
CA ALA A 336 41.83 19.23 -0.88
C ALA A 336 41.92 20.62 -1.54
N LYS A 337 40.96 21.50 -1.22
CA LYS A 337 40.96 22.90 -1.68
C LYS A 337 42.16 23.70 -1.18
N LYS A 338 42.60 23.45 0.06
CA LYS A 338 43.76 24.14 0.66
C LYS A 338 45.10 23.62 0.16
N THR A 339 45.21 22.33 -0.12
CA THR A 339 46.47 21.65 -0.49
C THR A 339 46.76 21.70 -1.99
N GLY A 340 46.00 22.48 -2.76
CA GLY A 340 46.29 22.77 -4.16
C GLY A 340 45.13 22.58 -5.11
N ARG A 341 43.94 22.19 -4.61
CA ARG A 341 42.75 21.87 -5.42
C ARG A 341 42.98 20.72 -6.40
N ASN A 342 41.98 20.41 -7.22
CA ASN A 342 42.06 19.39 -8.28
C ASN A 342 42.64 18.05 -7.80
N ARG A 343 42.14 17.55 -6.68
CA ARG A 343 42.67 16.37 -5.98
C ARG A 343 41.63 15.73 -5.08
N ILE A 344 41.98 14.56 -4.58
CA ILE A 344 41.18 13.76 -3.66
C ILE A 344 41.92 13.70 -2.31
N GLU A 345 41.22 14.00 -1.22
CA GLU A 345 41.68 13.75 0.16
C GLU A 345 40.76 12.71 0.81
N VAL A 346 41.30 11.86 1.67
CA VAL A 346 40.60 10.66 2.16
C VAL A 346 40.76 10.51 3.68
N VAL A 347 39.67 10.13 4.36
CA VAL A 347 39.60 9.78 5.77
C VAL A 347 38.95 8.40 5.91
N SER A 348 39.51 7.53 6.76
CA SER A 348 39.01 6.16 6.97
C SER A 348 38.52 5.92 8.40
N TYR A 349 37.50 5.07 8.52
CA TYR A 349 36.90 4.57 9.76
C TYR A 349 36.86 3.03 9.74
N GLU A 350 37.94 2.40 9.31
CA GLU A 350 38.05 0.95 9.38
C GLU A 350 38.30 0.50 10.83
N PRO A 351 37.78 -0.67 11.25
CA PRO A 351 38.18 -1.29 12.51
C PRO A 351 39.70 -1.51 12.50
N ASP A 352 40.37 -1.06 13.56
CA ASP A 352 41.82 -1.16 13.70
C ASP A 352 42.25 -2.65 13.78
N GLU A 353 42.55 -3.28 12.64
CA GLU A 353 43.00 -4.69 12.59
C GLU A 353 44.25 -4.93 13.46
N LYS A 354 45.02 -3.87 13.76
CA LYS A 354 46.23 -3.95 14.59
C LYS A 354 45.96 -4.00 16.09
N ALA A 355 44.75 -3.72 16.56
CA ALA A 355 44.38 -3.88 17.98
C ALA A 355 44.02 -5.33 18.33
N ALA A 356 43.58 -6.13 17.37
CA ALA A 356 43.15 -7.53 17.57
C ALA A 356 44.31 -8.55 17.64
N LEU A 357 45.55 -8.14 17.36
CA LEU A 357 46.73 -9.00 17.30
C LEU A 357 47.70 -8.84 18.48
N LYS A 358 47.31 -8.17 19.57
CA LYS A 358 48.09 -8.29 20.82
C LYS A 358 47.78 -9.64 21.48
N PRO A 359 48.72 -10.61 21.52
CA PRO A 359 48.54 -11.76 22.39
C PRO A 359 48.48 -11.25 23.83
N ALA A 360 47.53 -11.75 24.60
CA ALA A 360 47.49 -11.55 26.04
C ALA A 360 48.83 -12.00 26.64
N SER A 361 49.62 -11.03 27.10
CA SER A 361 50.84 -11.25 27.87
C SER A 361 50.51 -11.38 29.36
#